data_AF-W4K9X1-F1
#
_entry.id   AF-W4K9X1-F1
#
_cell.length_a   1.000
_cell.length_b   1.000
_cell.length_c   1.000
_cell.angle_alpha   90.00
_cell.angle_beta   90.00
_cell.angle_gamma   90.00
#
_symmetry.space_group_name_H-M   'P 1'
#
loop_
_entity.id
_entity.type
_entity.pdbx_description
1 polymer ?
#
loop_
_entity_poly.entity_id
_entity_poly.type
_entity_poly.pdbx_seq_one_letter_code
_entity_poly.pdbx_strand_id
1 'polypeptide(L)'
;LVAPLLEHMITDDVERRFTAFEALQFCDDIKSRATEEDLTKSIPPHNYDRPLQVPWSSLPPDFVAQWSLWRNPPPTYLTRLLRWADAFDWGHLIIQSFRQAFRYLAGSRPAYIMGHWDYMK
;
A
#
# COMPACT_ATOMS: atom_id res chain seq x y z
N LEU A 1 -16.11 4.37 2.50
CA LEU A 1 -15.87 5.69 3.12
C LEU A 1 -14.40 5.90 3.49
N VAL A 2 -13.74 4.96 4.19
CA VAL A 2 -12.34 5.10 4.66
C VAL A 2 -11.26 4.86 3.57
N ALA A 3 -11.67 4.51 2.35
CA ALA A 3 -10.81 4.25 1.20
C ALA A 3 -9.70 5.32 0.96
N PRO A 4 -10.02 6.63 0.93
CA PRO A 4 -9.02 7.67 0.67
C PRO A 4 -8.00 7.80 1.80
N LEU A 5 -8.44 7.64 3.05
CA LEU A 5 -7.56 7.68 4.23
C LEU A 5 -6.48 6.61 4.14
N LEU A 6 -6.89 5.37 3.87
CA LEU A 6 -5.96 4.25 3.76
C LEU A 6 -4.97 4.47 2.62
N GLU A 7 -5.44 4.95 1.46
CA GLU A 7 -4.61 5.19 0.29
C GLU A 7 -3.54 6.27 0.52
N HIS A 8 -3.88 7.32 1.26
CA HIS A 8 -2.94 8.36 1.65
C HIS A 8 -2.03 7.96 2.82
N MET A 9 -2.42 7.02 3.68
CA MET A 9 -1.52 6.53 4.73
C MET A 9 -0.49 5.54 4.18
N ILE A 10 -0.88 4.70 3.22
CA ILE A 10 -0.03 3.64 2.66
C ILE A 10 0.70 4.04 1.37
N THR A 11 0.54 5.28 0.90
CA THR A 11 1.22 5.74 -0.32
C THR A 11 2.74 5.70 -0.17
N ASP A 12 3.42 5.35 -1.27
CA ASP A 12 4.88 5.35 -1.39
C ASP A 12 5.44 6.78 -1.54
N ASP A 13 4.61 7.73 -1.97
CA ASP A 13 4.98 9.14 -2.13
C ASP A 13 4.81 9.89 -0.80
N VAL A 14 5.94 10.18 -0.15
CA VAL A 14 5.98 10.81 1.18
C VAL A 14 5.32 12.19 1.18
N GLU A 15 5.41 12.96 0.09
CA GLU A 15 4.81 14.29 0.00
C GLU A 15 3.29 14.25 -0.09
N ARG A 16 2.73 13.12 -0.57
CA ARG A 16 1.28 12.88 -0.65
C ARG A 16 0.74 12.12 0.55
N ARG A 17 1.60 11.68 1.47
CA ARG A 17 1.17 10.92 2.64
C ARG A 17 0.47 11.84 3.61
N PHE A 18 -0.71 11.44 4.09
CA PHE A 18 -1.38 12.21 5.13
C PHE A 18 -0.55 12.26 6.41
N THR A 19 -0.45 13.46 6.96
CA THR A 19 0.02 13.63 8.34
C THR A 19 -1.00 13.04 9.31
N ALA A 20 -0.55 12.68 10.51
CA ALA A 20 -1.45 12.17 11.56
C ALA A 20 -2.59 13.17 11.88
N PHE A 21 -2.32 14.46 11.73
CA PHE A 21 -3.29 15.52 11.95
C PHE A 21 -4.36 15.58 10.84
N GLU A 22 -3.96 15.53 9.56
CA GLU A 22 -4.89 15.48 8.43
C GLU A 22 -5.75 14.21 8.46
N ALA A 23 -5.14 13.08 8.83
CA ALA A 23 -5.85 11.81 9.02
C ALA A 23 -6.93 11.93 10.11
N LEU A 24 -6.64 12.63 11.21
CA LEU A 24 -7.62 12.89 12.27
C LEU A 24 -8.76 13.78 11.78
N GLN A 25 -8.44 14.88 11.09
CA GLN A 25 -9.45 15.78 10.54
C GLN A 25 -10.37 15.08 9.54
N PHE A 26 -9.81 14.20 8.70
CA PHE A 26 -10.59 13.39 7.78
C PHE A 26 -11.53 12.43 8.51
N CYS A 27 -11.06 11.78 9.58
CA CYS A 27 -11.90 10.93 10.43
C CYS A 27 -13.05 11.71 11.08
N ASP A 28 -12.78 12.92 11.58
CA ASP A 28 -13.80 13.77 12.20
C ASP A 28 -14.83 14.24 11.17
N ASP A 29 -14.40 14.61 9.95
CA ASP A 29 -15.30 14.98 8.85
C ASP A 29 -16.17 13.80 8.42
N ILE A 30 -15.59 12.60 8.25
CA ILE A 30 -16.38 11.38 7.97
C ILE A 30 -17.36 11.08 9.09
N LYS A 31 -16.94 11.17 10.35
CA LYS A 31 -17.80 10.90 11.50
C LYS A 31 -18.98 11.87 11.55
N SER A 32 -18.77 13.14 11.16
CA SER A 32 -19.84 14.14 11.09
C SER A 32 -20.84 13.89 9.96
N ARG A 33 -20.43 13.20 8.89
CA ARG A 33 -21.26 12.87 7.72
C ARG A 33 -21.87 11.47 7.78
N ALA A 34 -21.42 10.62 8.69
CA ALA A 34 -21.88 9.25 8.84
C ALA A 34 -23.28 9.23 9.48
N THR A 35 -24.19 8.49 8.87
CA THR A 35 -25.53 8.25 9.44
C THR A 35 -25.45 7.11 10.46
N GLU A 36 -26.32 7.07 11.48
CA GLU A 36 -26.37 5.94 12.44
C GLU A 36 -26.48 4.58 11.75
N GLU A 37 -27.17 4.51 10.60
CA GLU A 37 -27.29 3.30 9.79
C GLU A 37 -25.94 2.79 9.26
N ASP A 38 -25.02 3.69 8.88
CA ASP A 38 -23.69 3.33 8.42
C ASP A 38 -22.79 2.84 9.56
N LEU A 39 -22.98 3.37 10.77
CA LEU A 39 -22.26 2.98 11.98
C LEU A 39 -22.71 1.63 12.53
N THR A 40 -23.98 1.27 12.31
CA THR A 40 -24.58 0.03 12.82
C THR A 40 -24.39 -1.14 11.83
N LYS A 41 -23.92 -0.86 10.62
CA LYS A 41 -23.75 -1.86 9.57
C LYS A 41 -22.66 -2.87 9.93
N SER A 42 -23.02 -4.14 9.93
CA SER A 42 -22.07 -5.23 10.15
C SER A 42 -21.01 -5.26 9.05
N ILE A 43 -19.74 -5.26 9.47
CA ILE A 43 -18.60 -5.35 8.56
C ILE A 43 -18.50 -6.79 8.07
N PRO A 44 -18.49 -7.04 6.75
CA PRO A 44 -18.34 -8.40 6.23
C PRO A 44 -16.99 -9.00 6.67
N PRO A 45 -16.92 -10.32 6.89
CA PRO A 45 -15.68 -10.97 7.28
C PRO A 45 -14.56 -10.68 6.28
N HIS A 46 -13.43 -10.20 6.80
CA HIS A 46 -12.27 -9.85 5.98
C HIS A 46 -11.62 -11.13 5.43
N ASN A 47 -11.37 -11.15 4.13
CA ASN A 47 -10.70 -12.27 3.48
C ASN A 47 -9.21 -11.92 3.33
N TYR A 48 -8.37 -12.52 4.18
CA TYR A 48 -6.93 -12.24 4.27
C TYR A 48 -6.16 -12.60 2.99
N ASP A 49 -6.74 -13.42 2.11
CA ASP A 49 -6.13 -13.82 0.85
C ASP A 49 -6.13 -12.70 -0.21
N ARG A 50 -6.85 -11.61 0.03
CA ARG A 50 -6.94 -10.51 -0.94
C ARG A 50 -5.93 -9.41 -0.57
N PRO A 51 -5.09 -8.96 -1.53
CA PRO A 51 -4.20 -7.84 -1.27
C PRO A 51 -4.99 -6.63 -0.77
N LEU A 52 -4.39 -5.86 0.13
CA LEU A 52 -4.93 -4.64 0.77
C LEU A 52 -5.14 -3.47 -0.22
N GLN A 53 -5.40 -3.77 -1.49
CA GLN A 53 -5.75 -2.81 -2.51
C GLN A 53 -7.23 -2.49 -2.37
N VAL A 54 -7.54 -1.22 -2.14
CA VAL A 54 -8.91 -0.73 -2.10
C VAL A 54 -9.49 -0.78 -3.52
N PRO A 55 -10.52 -1.60 -3.78
CA PRO A 55 -11.12 -1.66 -5.11
C PRO A 55 -12.03 -0.44 -5.32
N TRP A 56 -11.48 0.62 -5.92
CA TRP A 56 -12.22 1.82 -6.32
C TRP A 56 -13.43 1.52 -7.21
N SER A 57 -13.41 0.39 -7.93
CA SER A 57 -14.51 -0.09 -8.75
C SER A 57 -15.77 -0.47 -7.95
N SER A 58 -15.64 -0.72 -6.66
CA SER A 58 -16.76 -1.07 -5.77
C SER A 58 -17.37 0.13 -5.05
N LEU A 59 -16.81 1.34 -5.22
CA LEU A 59 -17.26 2.55 -4.54
C LEU A 59 -18.29 3.31 -5.39
N PRO A 60 -19.21 4.06 -4.76
CA PRO A 60 -20.17 4.90 -5.50
C PRO A 60 -19.44 5.87 -6.43
N PRO A 61 -19.92 6.07 -7.67
CA PRO A 61 -19.22 6.87 -8.68
C PRO A 61 -19.02 8.33 -8.24
N ASP A 62 -19.99 8.91 -7.51
CA ASP A 62 -19.90 10.28 -6.98
C ASP A 62 -18.76 10.42 -5.95
N PHE A 63 -18.57 9.39 -5.13
CA PHE A 63 -17.45 9.32 -4.18
C PHE A 63 -16.12 9.18 -4.93
N VAL A 64 -16.06 8.31 -5.95
CA VAL A 64 -14.86 8.15 -6.78
C VAL A 64 -14.49 9.44 -7.50
N ALA A 65 -15.47 10.21 -7.96
CA ALA A 65 -15.26 11.50 -8.62
C ALA A 65 -14.68 12.54 -7.64
N GLN A 66 -15.24 12.65 -6.43
CA GLN A 66 -14.77 13.57 -5.39
C GLN A 66 -13.31 13.31 -5.01
N TRP A 67 -12.93 12.03 -4.88
CA TRP A 67 -11.59 11.62 -4.46
C TRP A 67 -10.67 11.25 -5.65
N SER A 68 -11.07 11.59 -6.87
CA SER A 68 -10.34 11.21 -8.09
C SER A 68 -8.94 11.82 -8.18
N LEU A 69 -8.77 13.06 -7.71
CA LEU A 69 -7.49 13.78 -7.65
C LEU A 69 -6.52 13.21 -6.61
N TRP A 70 -7.08 12.53 -5.61
CA TRP A 70 -6.39 11.98 -4.46
C TRP A 70 -5.97 10.51 -4.67
N ARG A 71 -6.33 9.92 -5.82
CA ARG A 71 -5.89 8.56 -6.16
C ARG A 71 -4.39 8.51 -6.36
N ASN A 72 -3.75 7.49 -5.78
CA ASN A 72 -2.37 7.19 -6.09
C ASN A 72 -2.26 6.87 -7.59
N PRO A 73 -1.25 7.44 -8.27
CA PRO A 73 -1.01 7.08 -9.65
C PRO A 73 -0.76 5.56 -9.73
N PRO A 74 -1.21 4.90 -10.80
CA PRO A 74 -0.95 3.47 -10.96
C PRO A 74 0.57 3.24 -10.87
N PRO A 75 1.00 2.15 -10.18
CA PRO A 75 2.42 1.87 -10.04
C PRO A 75 3.06 1.81 -11.43
N THR A 76 4.25 2.40 -11.55
CA THR A 76 5.07 2.38 -12.76
C THR A 76 5.23 0.95 -13.27
N TYR A 77 5.38 0.77 -14.59
CA TYR A 77 5.54 -0.54 -15.21
C TYR A 77 6.65 -1.38 -14.55
N LEU A 78 7.75 -0.75 -14.13
CA LEU A 78 8.83 -1.41 -13.39
C LEU A 78 8.37 -1.97 -12.03
N THR A 79 7.67 -1.17 -11.23
CA THR A 79 7.08 -1.62 -9.97
C THR A 79 6.05 -2.73 -10.15
N ARG A 80 5.28 -2.72 -11.24
CA ARG A 80 4.38 -3.84 -11.58
C ARG A 80 5.15 -5.12 -11.87
N LEU A 81 6.25 -5.03 -12.63
CA LEU A 81 7.11 -6.16 -12.94
C LEU A 81 7.79 -6.71 -11.68
N LEU A 82 8.23 -5.83 -10.77
CA LEU A 82 8.81 -6.21 -9.49
C LEU A 82 7.78 -6.92 -8.60
N ARG A 83 6.55 -6.41 -8.49
CA ARG A 83 5.46 -7.07 -7.74
C ARG A 83 5.06 -8.42 -8.37
N TRP A 84 5.08 -8.51 -9.70
CA TRP A 84 4.84 -9.76 -10.39
C TRP A 84 5.95 -10.77 -10.12
N ALA A 85 7.22 -10.34 -10.13
CA ALA A 85 8.35 -11.19 -9.79
C ALA A 85 8.26 -11.66 -8.33
N ASP A 86 7.95 -10.77 -7.39
CA ASP A 86 7.80 -11.07 -5.96
C ASP A 86 6.65 -12.05 -5.66
N ALA A 87 5.62 -12.10 -6.50
CA ALA A 87 4.55 -13.08 -6.38
C ALA A 87 4.98 -14.52 -6.72
N PHE A 88 6.15 -14.73 -7.31
CA PHE A 88 6.75 -16.06 -7.42
C PHE A 88 7.55 -16.38 -6.15
N ASP A 89 7.45 -17.61 -5.65
CA ASP A 89 8.15 -18.07 -4.44
C ASP A 89 9.67 -17.81 -4.46
N TRP A 90 10.29 -17.66 -5.65
CA TRP A 90 11.72 -17.40 -5.84
C TRP A 90 12.06 -15.96 -6.23
N GLY A 91 11.05 -15.11 -6.46
CA GLY A 91 11.23 -13.75 -6.96
C GLY A 91 12.09 -12.87 -6.05
N HIS A 92 11.88 -13.00 -4.75
CA HIS A 92 12.63 -12.28 -3.74
C HIS A 92 14.15 -12.58 -3.82
N LEU A 93 14.56 -13.83 -4.11
CA LEU A 93 15.97 -14.20 -4.27
C LEU A 93 16.58 -13.56 -5.53
N ILE A 94 15.83 -13.52 -6.63
CA ILE A 94 16.27 -12.88 -7.87
C ILE A 94 16.47 -11.38 -7.66
N ILE A 95 15.50 -10.71 -7.02
CA ILE A 95 15.57 -9.27 -6.73
C ILE A 95 16.75 -8.96 -5.79
N GLN A 96 16.97 -9.78 -4.76
CA GLN A 96 18.11 -9.62 -3.86
C GLN A 96 19.45 -9.80 -4.60
N SER A 97 19.56 -10.81 -5.45
CA SER A 97 20.76 -11.08 -6.26
C SER A 97 21.07 -9.91 -7.21
N PHE A 98 20.06 -9.39 -7.91
CA PHE A 98 20.22 -8.21 -8.77
C PHE A 98 20.62 -6.97 -7.98
N ARG A 99 19.99 -6.72 -6.82
CA ARG A 99 20.32 -5.58 -5.95
C ARG A 99 21.76 -5.66 -5.46
N GLN A 100 22.23 -6.87 -5.16
CA GLN A 100 23.60 -7.12 -4.72
C GLN A 100 24.60 -6.96 -5.86
N ALA A 101 24.32 -7.50 -7.05
CA ALA A 101 25.13 -7.29 -8.25
C ALA A 101 25.25 -5.80 -8.62
N PHE A 102 24.14 -5.06 -8.56
CA PHE A 102 24.14 -3.62 -8.82
C PHE A 102 24.98 -2.85 -7.78
N ARG A 103 24.90 -3.19 -6.49
CA ARG A 103 25.74 -2.58 -5.44
C ARG A 103 27.23 -2.89 -5.63
N TYR A 104 27.56 -4.11 -6.06
CA TYR A 104 28.94 -4.48 -6.42
C TYR A 104 29.45 -3.68 -7.62
N LEU A 105 28.63 -3.55 -8.67
CA LEU A 105 28.98 -2.76 -9.86
C LEU A 105 29.07 -1.25 -9.55
N ALA A 106 28.24 -0.75 -8.64
CA ALA A 106 28.25 0.64 -8.17
C ALA A 106 29.36 0.96 -7.14
N GLY A 107 30.26 0.01 -6.84
CA GLY A 107 31.42 0.22 -5.96
C GLY A 107 31.09 0.41 -4.47
N SER A 108 29.83 0.22 -4.07
CA SER A 108 29.42 0.31 -2.66
C SER A 108 29.76 -1.01 -1.96
N ARG A 109 30.82 -1.03 -1.15
CA ARG A 109 31.17 -2.18 -0.31
C ARG A 109 30.01 -2.50 0.63
N PRO A 110 29.41 -3.70 0.60
CA PRO A 110 28.39 -4.06 1.57
C PRO A 110 29.06 -4.29 2.94
N ALA A 111 28.72 -3.48 3.93
CA ALA A 111 28.88 -3.86 5.33
C ALA A 111 27.86 -4.98 5.60
N TYR A 112 28.33 -6.22 5.56
CA TYR A 112 27.55 -7.38 5.97
C TYR A 112 27.22 -7.25 7.46
N ILE A 113 25.96 -7.01 7.81
CA ILE A 113 25.40 -7.49 9.07
C ILE A 113 24.56 -8.71 8.69
N MET A 114 25.16 -9.88 8.89
CA MET A 114 24.53 -11.18 8.79
C MET A 114 23.48 -11.30 9.90
N GLY A 115 22.29 -10.74 9.69
CA GLY A 115 21.12 -11.04 10.50
C GLY A 115 20.67 -12.45 10.16
N HIS A 116 21.15 -13.42 10.93
CA HIS A 116 20.71 -14.80 10.94
C HIS A 116 19.20 -14.86 11.21
N TRP A 117 18.40 -14.89 10.13
CA TRP A 117 17.02 -15.32 10.18
C TRP A 117 16.95 -16.66 9.48
N ASP A 118 16.96 -17.71 10.31
CA ASP A 118 16.60 -19.06 9.94
C ASP A 118 15.23 -19.06 9.26
N TYR A 119 15.23 -19.23 7.94
CA TYR A 119 14.08 -19.78 7.23
C TYR A 119 14.23 -21.31 7.20
N MET A 120 14.06 -21.92 8.37
CA MET A 120 13.83 -23.36 8.52
C MET A 120 12.82 -23.64 9.64
N LYS A 121 11.54 -23.58 9.30
CA LYS A 121 10.54 -24.67 9.41
C LYS A 121 9.13 -24.17 9.15
#